data_AF-A0A5P9CW52-F1
#
_entry.id   AF-A0A5P9CW52-F1
#
_cell.length_a   1.000
_cell.length_b   1.000
_cell.length_c   1.000
_cell.angle_alpha   90.00
_cell.angle_beta   90.00
_cell.angle_gamma   90.00
#
_symmetry.space_group_name_H-M   'P 1'
#
loop_
_entity.id
_entity.type
_entity.pdbx_description
1 polymer ?
#
loop_
_entity_poly.entity_id
_entity_poly.type
_entity_poly.pdbx_seq_one_letter_code
_entity_poly.pdbx_strand_id
1 'polypeptide(L)'
;MTIDVKLTRRAALLGAGGAVAGASLAGTTGAVMAAAEKQGAMAAPVARYSVGEFEVNTLLDGAVTASEPQKTFGMNVEADAFNNFSAENFIPADQFRAFFTPTLVNTGNELILFDTGVGEGGRPARGNMRAAIESAGYAPEQVDVVVITHMHPDHIGGLMEGGAPAFANARYVTGQKEYDFWAAMDPEANGVTKLMAKNVKPLADKMTFLGDGGTVASGVTAVAAHGHTPGHMLYMLENGGQQLLLAADTANHYVWSLAKPEWEVRFDMDKEAAAATRKSIFGMLAADKVPFVGYHMPFPAVGYVAAEGDGFRYVPASYQMHL
;
A
#
# COMPACT_ATOMS: atom_id res chain seq x y z
N MET A 1 -60.99 37.37 -6.23
CA MET A 1 -62.00 36.30 -6.13
C MET A 1 -61.35 35.04 -6.68
N THR A 2 -60.85 34.20 -5.80
CA THR A 2 -60.18 32.92 -6.09
C THR A 2 -61.21 31.94 -6.61
N ILE A 3 -60.95 31.31 -7.77
CA ILE A 3 -61.75 30.18 -8.23
C ILE A 3 -60.80 29.04 -8.64
N ASP A 4 -60.96 27.97 -7.87
CA ASP A 4 -60.38 26.64 -7.94
C ASP A 4 -60.49 25.98 -9.31
N VAL A 5 -59.44 25.26 -9.73
CA VAL A 5 -59.49 24.30 -10.83
C VAL A 5 -59.49 22.89 -10.25
N LYS A 6 -60.65 22.22 -10.28
CA LYS A 6 -60.79 20.79 -10.00
C LYS A 6 -60.70 19.99 -11.30
N LEU A 7 -59.72 19.10 -11.38
CA LEU A 7 -59.66 18.01 -12.35
C LEU A 7 -60.55 16.86 -11.90
N THR A 8 -61.36 16.30 -12.79
CA THR A 8 -61.99 15.00 -12.58
C THR A 8 -61.78 14.03 -13.73
N ARG A 9 -61.66 12.77 -13.32
CA ARG A 9 -61.41 11.55 -14.09
C ARG A 9 -62.63 11.20 -14.94
N ARG A 10 -62.61 11.45 -16.26
CA ARG A 10 -63.38 10.73 -17.31
C ARG A 10 -63.43 11.56 -18.60
N ALA A 11 -62.40 11.42 -19.43
CA ALA A 11 -62.47 11.64 -20.88
C ALA A 11 -61.30 10.85 -21.50
N ALA A 12 -61.44 10.07 -22.56
CA ALA A 12 -62.63 9.50 -23.18
C ALA A 12 -62.18 8.21 -23.90
N LEU A 13 -63.12 7.28 -24.00
CA LEU A 13 -63.07 6.07 -24.81
C LEU A 13 -62.71 6.35 -26.29
N LEU A 14 -61.74 5.62 -26.82
CA LEU A 14 -61.71 5.07 -28.18
C LEU A 14 -61.50 3.56 -27.97
N GLY A 15 -62.39 2.64 -28.30
CA GLY A 15 -63.23 2.50 -29.48
C GLY A 15 -62.95 1.08 -30.00
N ALA A 16 -63.77 0.12 -29.57
CA ALA A 16 -63.59 -1.31 -29.84
C ALA A 16 -64.08 -1.71 -31.25
N GLY A 17 -63.43 -2.71 -31.86
CA GLY A 17 -64.00 -3.46 -32.98
C GLY A 17 -63.10 -4.60 -33.49
N GLY A 18 -63.54 -5.85 -33.33
CA GLY A 18 -63.25 -6.91 -34.31
C GLY A 18 -62.40 -8.13 -33.88
N ALA A 19 -63.09 -9.10 -33.25
CA ALA A 19 -62.98 -10.57 -33.38
C ALA A 19 -61.63 -11.33 -33.60
N VAL A 20 -61.32 -12.19 -32.61
CA VAL A 20 -61.00 -13.64 -32.67
C VAL A 20 -59.96 -14.16 -33.69
N ALA A 21 -58.81 -14.60 -33.17
CA ALA A 21 -58.28 -15.97 -33.39
C ALA A 21 -57.14 -16.25 -32.41
N GLY A 22 -57.26 -17.36 -31.67
CA GLY A 22 -56.29 -17.75 -30.66
C GLY A 22 -54.93 -18.12 -31.25
N ALA A 23 -53.88 -17.58 -30.63
CA ALA A 23 -52.61 -18.27 -30.51
C ALA A 23 -52.15 -18.05 -29.07
N SER A 24 -52.23 -19.11 -28.29
CA SER A 24 -51.62 -19.25 -26.98
C SER A 24 -50.12 -19.01 -27.09
N LEU A 25 -49.68 -17.78 -26.84
CA LEU A 25 -48.37 -17.52 -26.30
C LEU A 25 -48.62 -17.05 -24.88
N ALA A 26 -48.61 -18.00 -23.96
CA ALA A 26 -48.20 -17.75 -22.59
C ALA A 26 -46.74 -17.26 -22.65
N GLY A 27 -46.56 -16.01 -23.08
CA GLY A 27 -45.35 -15.28 -22.82
C GLY A 27 -45.36 -15.05 -21.33
N THR A 28 -44.68 -15.94 -20.60
CA THR A 28 -44.15 -15.58 -19.30
C THR A 28 -43.34 -14.32 -19.54
N THR A 29 -43.92 -13.16 -19.25
CA THR A 29 -43.15 -11.97 -18.91
C THR A 29 -42.50 -12.31 -17.58
N GLY A 30 -41.51 -13.21 -17.60
CA GLY A 30 -40.55 -13.30 -16.54
C GLY A 30 -39.98 -11.91 -16.44
N ALA A 31 -40.32 -11.20 -15.37
CA ALA A 31 -39.68 -9.94 -15.09
C ALA A 31 -38.19 -10.22 -15.13
N VAL A 32 -37.48 -9.64 -16.10
CA VAL A 32 -36.03 -9.69 -16.16
C VAL A 32 -35.58 -8.84 -14.98
N MET A 33 -35.48 -9.47 -13.81
CA MET A 33 -34.96 -8.85 -12.62
C MET A 33 -33.46 -8.75 -12.85
N ALA A 34 -33.02 -7.62 -13.39
CA ALA A 34 -31.61 -7.23 -13.40
C ALA A 34 -31.17 -6.91 -11.96
N ALA A 35 -31.14 -7.93 -11.10
CA ALA A 35 -30.65 -7.84 -9.74
C ALA A 35 -29.13 -8.11 -9.77
N ALA A 36 -28.36 -7.08 -10.14
CA ALA A 36 -26.92 -7.16 -10.08
C ALA A 36 -26.46 -7.34 -8.62
N GLU A 37 -25.48 -8.21 -8.42
CA GLU A 37 -24.89 -8.43 -7.09
C GLU A 37 -24.14 -7.18 -6.62
N LYS A 38 -24.14 -6.94 -5.31
CA LYS A 38 -23.35 -5.86 -4.70
C LYS A 38 -21.87 -6.13 -4.94
N GLN A 39 -21.20 -5.21 -5.64
CA GLN A 39 -19.79 -5.35 -6.02
C GLN A 39 -18.80 -4.94 -4.90
N GLY A 40 -19.30 -4.41 -3.78
CA GLY A 40 -18.47 -3.94 -2.67
C GLY A 40 -17.76 -2.61 -2.98
N ALA A 41 -16.82 -2.23 -2.10
CA ALA A 41 -16.00 -1.04 -2.30
C ALA A 41 -14.78 -1.36 -3.19
N MET A 42 -14.51 -0.49 -4.16
CA MET A 42 -13.35 -0.58 -5.05
C MET A 42 -12.54 0.71 -4.93
N ALA A 43 -11.24 0.58 -4.65
CA ALA A 43 -10.29 1.68 -4.79
C ALA A 43 -9.60 1.55 -6.16
N ALA A 44 -9.24 2.69 -6.76
CA ALA A 44 -8.31 2.66 -7.87
C ALA A 44 -6.99 2.02 -7.39
N PRO A 45 -6.35 1.13 -8.18
CA PRO A 45 -5.14 0.44 -7.74
C PRO A 45 -3.90 1.34 -7.76
N VAL A 46 -4.05 2.62 -8.09
CA VAL A 46 -2.97 3.61 -8.16
C VAL A 46 -3.47 4.97 -7.67
N ALA A 47 -2.59 5.71 -6.99
CA ALA A 47 -2.72 7.14 -6.78
C ALA A 47 -1.40 7.83 -7.15
N ARG A 48 -1.49 9.02 -7.74
CA ARG A 48 -0.36 9.75 -8.32
C ARG A 48 -0.22 11.10 -7.66
N TYR A 49 1.01 11.47 -7.33
CA TYR A 49 1.41 12.71 -6.64
C TYR A 49 2.64 13.32 -7.31
N SER A 50 2.94 14.57 -6.96
CA SER A 50 4.14 15.26 -7.40
C SER A 50 5.05 15.61 -6.22
N VAL A 51 6.36 15.51 -6.43
CA VAL A 51 7.39 16.02 -5.53
C VAL A 51 8.36 16.81 -6.40
N GLY A 52 8.17 18.12 -6.48
CA GLY A 52 8.79 18.93 -7.53
C GLY A 52 8.42 18.39 -8.92
N GLU A 53 9.43 18.06 -9.72
CA GLU A 53 9.27 17.45 -11.04
C GLU A 53 9.10 15.93 -11.02
N PHE A 54 9.24 15.27 -9.87
CA PHE A 54 9.04 13.81 -9.77
C PHE A 54 7.56 13.48 -9.77
N GLU A 55 7.19 12.46 -10.54
CA GLU A 55 5.87 11.82 -10.46
C GLU A 55 5.97 10.58 -9.55
N VAL A 56 5.22 10.57 -8.45
CA VAL A 56 5.20 9.48 -7.47
C VAL A 56 3.87 8.75 -7.56
N ASN A 57 3.90 7.44 -7.84
CA ASN A 57 2.74 6.58 -7.97
C ASN A 57 2.74 5.54 -6.84
N THR A 58 1.79 5.60 -5.92
CA THR A 58 1.56 4.54 -4.94
C THR A 58 0.71 3.44 -5.56
N LEU A 59 1.19 2.20 -5.52
CA LEU A 59 0.62 1.06 -6.23
C LEU A 59 -0.01 0.09 -5.22
N LEU A 60 -1.32 -0.18 -5.35
CA LEU A 60 -1.98 -1.16 -4.49
C LEU A 60 -1.65 -2.58 -4.97
N ASP A 61 -0.68 -3.22 -4.33
CA ASP A 61 -0.38 -4.64 -4.58
C ASP A 61 -1.52 -5.54 -4.07
N GLY A 62 -2.16 -5.13 -2.99
CA GLY A 62 -3.40 -5.69 -2.48
C GLY A 62 -3.66 -5.36 -1.02
N ALA A 63 -4.67 -6.00 -0.45
CA ALA A 63 -4.98 -5.85 0.97
C ALA A 63 -5.67 -7.11 1.51
N VAL A 64 -5.33 -7.49 2.74
CA VAL A 64 -5.93 -8.64 3.43
C VAL A 64 -6.44 -8.25 4.80
N THR A 65 -7.55 -8.84 5.20
CA THR A 65 -8.03 -8.74 6.59
C THR A 65 -7.36 -9.82 7.43
N ALA A 66 -6.77 -9.42 8.54
CA ALA A 66 -6.17 -10.31 9.52
C ALA A 66 -6.91 -10.17 10.87
N SER A 67 -7.02 -11.26 11.61
CA SER A 67 -7.60 -11.32 12.94
C SER A 67 -6.55 -11.16 14.03
N GLU A 68 -7.01 -10.95 15.27
CA GLU A 68 -6.17 -10.92 16.48
C GLU A 68 -5.00 -9.92 16.37
N PRO A 69 -5.26 -8.63 16.10
CA PRO A 69 -4.22 -7.64 15.85
C PRO A 69 -3.22 -7.52 17.01
N GLN A 70 -3.63 -7.77 18.26
CA GLN A 70 -2.72 -7.71 19.41
C GLN A 70 -1.62 -8.81 19.41
N LYS A 71 -1.80 -9.91 18.65
CA LYS A 71 -0.71 -10.86 18.39
C LYS A 71 0.35 -10.30 17.45
N THR A 72 0.09 -9.16 16.82
CA THR A 72 1.00 -8.48 15.88
C THR A 72 1.48 -7.14 16.41
N PHE A 73 0.62 -6.37 17.09
CA PHE A 73 0.90 -5.01 17.55
C PHE A 73 0.61 -4.86 19.04
N GLY A 74 1.43 -4.12 19.78
CA GLY A 74 1.19 -3.90 21.21
C GLY A 74 1.23 -5.20 22.01
N MET A 75 2.12 -6.12 21.63
CA MET A 75 2.30 -7.40 22.33
C MET A 75 2.79 -7.21 23.78
N ASN A 76 3.35 -6.04 24.08
CA ASN A 76 3.88 -5.63 25.38
C ASN A 76 2.90 -4.80 26.22
N VAL A 77 1.64 -4.62 25.80
CA VAL A 77 0.64 -3.86 26.56
C VAL A 77 -0.54 -4.72 26.97
N GLU A 78 -1.21 -4.33 28.06
CA GLU A 78 -2.42 -4.97 28.55
C GLU A 78 -3.56 -4.90 27.52
N ALA A 79 -4.37 -5.97 27.46
CA ALA A 79 -5.49 -6.07 26.51
C ALA A 79 -6.48 -4.90 26.62
N ASP A 80 -6.79 -4.45 27.83
CA ASP A 80 -7.70 -3.31 28.04
C ASP A 80 -7.13 -2.01 27.45
N ALA A 81 -5.82 -1.77 27.57
CA ALA A 81 -5.17 -0.61 26.98
C ALA A 81 -5.21 -0.66 25.44
N PHE A 82 -4.95 -1.85 24.86
CA PHE A 82 -5.06 -2.08 23.42
C PHE A 82 -6.48 -1.84 22.90
N ASN A 83 -7.49 -2.41 23.58
CA ASN A 83 -8.89 -2.30 23.21
C ASN A 83 -9.41 -0.86 23.31
N ASN A 84 -9.10 -0.16 24.41
CA ASN A 84 -9.52 1.21 24.62
C ASN A 84 -8.91 2.14 23.55
N PHE A 85 -7.61 2.01 23.29
CA PHE A 85 -6.94 2.84 22.27
C PHE A 85 -7.48 2.57 20.86
N SER A 86 -7.83 1.31 20.55
CA SER A 86 -8.49 0.95 19.29
C SER A 86 -9.86 1.62 19.16
N ALA A 87 -10.67 1.58 20.23
CA ALA A 87 -12.00 2.22 20.26
C ALA A 87 -11.93 3.75 20.13
N GLU A 88 -10.96 4.39 20.79
CA GLU A 88 -10.71 5.84 20.67
C GLU A 88 -10.37 6.28 19.24
N ASN A 89 -9.80 5.38 18.44
CA ASN A 89 -9.44 5.60 17.04
C ASN A 89 -10.49 5.04 16.05
N PHE A 90 -11.65 4.63 16.55
CA PHE A 90 -12.76 4.12 15.74
C PHE A 90 -12.40 2.88 14.89
N ILE A 91 -11.49 2.04 15.37
CA ILE A 91 -11.12 0.78 14.70
C ILE A 91 -11.48 -0.45 15.54
N PRO A 92 -11.80 -1.59 14.90
CA PRO A 92 -11.95 -2.86 15.60
C PRO A 92 -10.64 -3.30 16.25
N ALA A 93 -10.74 -3.93 17.42
CA ALA A 93 -9.61 -4.51 18.15
C ALA A 93 -9.43 -6.02 17.88
N ASP A 94 -10.34 -6.64 17.12
CA ASP A 94 -10.34 -8.08 16.81
C ASP A 94 -9.86 -8.40 15.39
N GLN A 95 -9.80 -7.40 14.51
CA GLN A 95 -9.30 -7.53 13.15
C GLN A 95 -8.74 -6.21 12.62
N PHE A 96 -7.92 -6.29 11.57
CA PHE A 96 -7.42 -5.13 10.85
C PHE A 96 -7.21 -5.46 9.38
N ARG A 97 -7.05 -4.41 8.57
CA ARG A 97 -6.75 -4.55 7.15
C ARG A 97 -5.31 -4.16 6.88
N ALA A 98 -4.49 -5.12 6.48
CA ALA A 98 -3.12 -4.90 6.03
C ALA A 98 -3.13 -4.54 4.55
N PHE A 99 -2.53 -3.41 4.20
CA PHE A 99 -2.31 -2.96 2.82
C PHE A 99 -0.86 -3.23 2.42
N PHE A 100 -0.61 -3.42 1.12
CA PHE A 100 0.73 -3.57 0.57
C PHE A 100 0.89 -2.55 -0.56
N THR A 101 1.80 -1.59 -0.39
CA THR A 101 1.87 -0.41 -1.27
C THR A 101 3.27 -0.12 -1.78
N PRO A 102 3.77 -0.89 -2.77
CA PRO A 102 4.95 -0.49 -3.55
C PRO A 102 4.79 0.91 -4.14
N THR A 103 5.90 1.59 -4.38
CA THR A 103 5.90 2.96 -4.91
C THR A 103 6.74 3.06 -6.16
N LEU A 104 6.19 3.64 -7.23
CA LEU A 104 6.86 3.86 -8.51
C LEU A 104 7.10 5.35 -8.70
N VAL A 105 8.35 5.74 -8.88
CA VAL A 105 8.78 7.13 -9.02
C VAL A 105 9.37 7.33 -10.41
N ASN A 106 8.79 8.24 -11.18
CA ASN A 106 9.37 8.74 -12.42
C ASN A 106 10.09 10.06 -12.13
N THR A 107 11.41 10.05 -12.29
CA THR A 107 12.26 11.23 -12.05
C THR A 107 12.41 12.14 -13.27
N GLY A 108 11.79 11.77 -14.40
CA GLY A 108 12.03 12.34 -15.73
C GLY A 108 13.19 11.70 -16.49
N ASN A 109 14.12 11.02 -15.77
CA ASN A 109 15.28 10.35 -16.35
C ASN A 109 15.26 8.83 -16.15
N GLU A 110 14.81 8.37 -14.98
CA GLU A 110 14.69 6.97 -14.61
C GLU A 110 13.30 6.70 -14.00
N LEU A 111 12.76 5.52 -14.30
CA LEU A 111 11.59 4.94 -13.64
C LEU A 111 12.05 3.96 -12.55
N ILE A 112 11.82 4.33 -11.29
CA ILE A 112 12.34 3.66 -10.10
C ILE A 112 11.19 3.03 -9.32
N LEU A 113 11.24 1.71 -9.12
CA LEU A 113 10.29 0.98 -8.30
C LEU A 113 10.88 0.69 -6.92
N PHE A 114 10.19 1.09 -5.86
CA PHE A 114 10.51 0.77 -4.47
C PHE A 114 9.63 -0.37 -3.98
N ASP A 115 10.30 -1.48 -3.67
CA ASP A 115 9.75 -2.78 -3.33
C ASP A 115 8.84 -3.38 -4.41
N THR A 116 8.60 -4.69 -4.32
CA THR A 116 7.97 -5.45 -5.42
C THR A 116 6.70 -6.19 -5.01
N GLY A 117 6.16 -5.92 -3.82
CA GLY A 117 4.94 -6.59 -3.38
C GLY A 117 5.15 -8.08 -3.13
N VAL A 118 4.02 -8.77 -2.95
CA VAL A 118 4.01 -10.19 -2.55
C VAL A 118 4.31 -11.14 -3.71
N GLY A 119 4.18 -10.67 -4.95
CA GLY A 119 4.37 -11.48 -6.15
C GLY A 119 3.23 -12.48 -6.43
N GLU A 120 3.39 -13.25 -7.50
CA GLU A 120 2.33 -14.09 -8.10
C GLU A 120 1.64 -15.05 -7.12
N GLY A 121 2.36 -15.56 -6.11
CA GLY A 121 1.82 -16.48 -5.11
C GLY A 121 0.80 -15.86 -4.14
N GLY A 122 0.65 -14.53 -4.13
CA GLY A 122 -0.34 -13.81 -3.32
C GLY A 122 -1.70 -13.61 -3.98
N ARG A 123 -1.82 -13.86 -5.30
CA ARG A 123 -2.98 -13.45 -6.09
C ARG A 123 -4.24 -14.29 -5.76
N PRO A 124 -5.45 -13.70 -5.87
CA PRO A 124 -5.74 -12.32 -6.27
C PRO A 124 -5.75 -11.31 -5.11
N ALA A 125 -5.61 -11.76 -3.86
CA ALA A 125 -5.78 -10.87 -2.69
C ALA A 125 -4.63 -9.85 -2.54
N ARG A 126 -3.43 -10.22 -3.00
CA ARG A 126 -2.19 -9.43 -3.03
C ARG A 126 -1.31 -9.91 -4.19
N GLY A 127 -0.15 -9.30 -4.43
CA GLY A 127 0.69 -9.65 -5.59
C GLY A 127 0.21 -9.06 -6.92
N ASN A 128 -0.63 -8.03 -6.89
CA ASN A 128 -1.22 -7.39 -8.06
C ASN A 128 -0.45 -6.16 -8.55
N MET A 129 0.75 -5.88 -8.00
CA MET A 129 1.52 -4.68 -8.34
C MET A 129 1.78 -4.51 -9.85
N ARG A 130 1.99 -5.57 -10.63
CA ARG A 130 2.13 -5.46 -12.11
C ARG A 130 0.89 -4.81 -12.76
N ALA A 131 -0.32 -5.22 -12.36
CA ALA A 131 -1.56 -4.63 -12.85
C ALA A 131 -1.74 -3.17 -12.36
N ALA A 132 -1.21 -2.84 -11.17
CA ALA A 132 -1.18 -1.47 -10.67
C ALA A 132 -0.20 -0.58 -11.47
N ILE A 133 0.98 -1.10 -11.87
CA ILE A 133 1.92 -0.42 -12.79
C ILE A 133 1.22 -0.12 -14.13
N GLU A 134 0.53 -1.11 -14.71
CA GLU A 134 -0.24 -0.94 -15.95
C GLU A 134 -1.34 0.11 -15.79
N SER A 135 -2.04 0.11 -14.64
CA SER A 135 -3.05 1.12 -14.32
C SER A 135 -2.45 2.52 -14.14
N ALA A 136 -1.17 2.62 -13.79
CA ALA A 136 -0.41 3.87 -13.77
C ALA A 136 0.04 4.31 -15.18
N GLY A 137 -0.22 3.51 -16.22
CA GLY A 137 0.17 3.82 -17.60
C GLY A 137 1.63 3.48 -17.93
N TYR A 138 2.26 2.62 -17.13
CA TYR A 138 3.60 2.09 -17.39
C TYR A 138 3.56 0.57 -17.63
N ALA A 139 4.64 0.01 -18.17
CA ALA A 139 4.87 -1.43 -18.23
C ALA A 139 6.04 -1.83 -17.32
N PRO A 140 6.05 -3.04 -16.72
CA PRO A 140 7.18 -3.51 -15.91
C PRO A 140 8.53 -3.44 -16.63
N GLU A 141 8.56 -3.59 -17.95
CA GLU A 141 9.76 -3.51 -18.77
C GLU A 141 10.34 -2.08 -18.87
N GLN A 142 9.57 -1.05 -18.51
CA GLN A 142 10.03 0.34 -18.45
C GLN A 142 10.73 0.68 -17.14
N VAL A 143 10.72 -0.21 -16.13
CA VAL A 143 11.40 0.04 -14.85
C VAL A 143 12.91 -0.08 -15.06
N ASP A 144 13.62 1.02 -14.79
CA ASP A 144 15.08 1.12 -14.91
C ASP A 144 15.79 0.64 -13.64
N VAL A 145 15.16 0.85 -12.48
CA VAL A 145 15.75 0.58 -11.17
C VAL A 145 14.71 -0.04 -10.25
N VAL A 146 15.05 -1.16 -9.62
CA VAL A 146 14.28 -1.74 -8.50
C VAL A 146 15.07 -1.58 -7.21
N VAL A 147 14.48 -0.89 -6.25
CA VAL A 147 15.05 -0.59 -4.94
C VAL A 147 14.34 -1.43 -3.89
N ILE A 148 15.10 -2.16 -3.07
CA ILE A 148 14.57 -3.02 -2.01
C ILE A 148 14.88 -2.37 -0.66
N THR A 149 13.84 -2.07 0.11
CA THR A 149 13.94 -1.48 1.46
C THR A 149 14.47 -2.50 2.47
N HIS A 150 13.93 -3.73 2.40
CA HIS A 150 14.32 -4.88 3.21
C HIS A 150 13.82 -6.20 2.60
N MET A 151 14.26 -7.35 3.12
CA MET A 151 14.06 -8.65 2.48
C MET A 151 12.80 -9.42 2.91
N HIS A 152 11.80 -8.76 3.50
CA HIS A 152 10.57 -9.46 3.85
C HIS A 152 9.77 -9.89 2.61
N PRO A 153 8.99 -10.99 2.72
CA PRO A 153 8.39 -11.63 1.56
C PRO A 153 7.47 -10.75 0.73
N ASP A 154 6.80 -9.80 1.36
CA ASP A 154 5.92 -8.85 0.72
C ASP A 154 6.64 -7.66 0.08
N HIS A 155 7.97 -7.59 0.17
CA HIS A 155 8.81 -6.59 -0.50
C HIS A 155 9.63 -7.22 -1.65
N ILE A 156 10.08 -8.47 -1.47
CA ILE A 156 10.89 -9.20 -2.47
C ILE A 156 10.11 -10.25 -3.28
N GLY A 157 8.83 -10.44 -2.97
CA GLY A 157 8.00 -11.48 -3.54
C GLY A 157 7.82 -11.31 -5.05
N GLY A 158 7.61 -10.08 -5.51
CA GLY A 158 7.43 -9.75 -6.93
C GLY A 158 8.71 -9.51 -7.73
N LEU A 159 9.90 -9.81 -7.19
CA LEU A 159 11.15 -9.78 -7.98
C LEU A 159 11.16 -10.81 -9.11
N MET A 160 10.37 -11.88 -8.95
CA MET A 160 10.23 -12.98 -9.90
C MET A 160 8.78 -13.14 -10.33
N GLU A 161 8.55 -13.46 -11.61
CA GLU A 161 7.25 -13.78 -12.21
C GLU A 161 7.44 -14.98 -13.15
N GLY A 162 6.61 -16.02 -13.01
CA GLY A 162 6.75 -17.24 -13.83
C GLY A 162 8.13 -17.91 -13.72
N GLY A 163 8.85 -17.70 -12.61
CA GLY A 163 10.20 -18.21 -12.39
C GLY A 163 11.34 -17.42 -13.05
N ALA A 164 11.07 -16.25 -13.63
CA ALA A 164 12.07 -15.36 -14.21
C ALA A 164 12.03 -13.96 -13.57
N PRO A 165 13.11 -13.15 -13.66
CA PRO A 165 13.10 -11.79 -13.16
C PRO A 165 11.95 -10.96 -13.75
N ALA A 166 11.15 -10.33 -12.89
CA ALA A 166 9.94 -9.61 -13.28
C ALA A 166 10.22 -8.29 -14.01
N PHE A 167 11.42 -7.73 -13.85
CA PHE A 167 11.86 -6.43 -14.36
C PHE A 167 13.14 -6.61 -15.18
N ALA A 168 12.99 -7.06 -16.43
CA ALA A 168 14.11 -7.55 -17.24
C ALA A 168 15.22 -6.51 -17.52
N ASN A 169 14.84 -5.24 -17.61
CA ASN A 169 15.75 -4.12 -17.94
C ASN A 169 16.34 -3.44 -16.70
N ALA A 170 15.86 -3.78 -15.50
CA ALA A 170 16.23 -3.07 -14.30
C ALA A 170 17.63 -3.47 -13.78
N ARG A 171 18.36 -2.49 -13.24
CA ARG A 171 19.35 -2.75 -12.18
C ARG A 171 18.67 -2.79 -10.82
N TYR A 172 19.34 -3.37 -9.82
CA TYR A 172 18.77 -3.53 -8.49
C TYR A 172 19.58 -2.75 -7.45
N VAL A 173 18.93 -2.30 -6.39
CA VAL A 173 19.57 -1.54 -5.30
C VAL A 173 19.03 -2.03 -3.96
N THR A 174 19.90 -2.20 -2.98
CA THR A 174 19.49 -2.48 -1.60
C THR A 174 20.56 -2.03 -0.60
N GLY A 175 20.26 -2.05 0.69
CA GLY A 175 21.26 -1.80 1.73
C GLY A 175 22.29 -2.93 1.81
N GLN A 176 23.59 -2.60 1.89
CA GLN A 176 24.66 -3.60 2.05
C GLN A 176 24.42 -4.48 3.29
N LYS A 177 24.12 -3.84 4.42
CA LYS A 177 23.87 -4.52 5.70
C LYS A 177 22.70 -5.49 5.63
N GLU A 178 21.65 -5.13 4.88
CA GLU A 178 20.48 -5.98 4.70
C GLU A 178 20.85 -7.21 3.87
N TYR A 179 21.49 -7.00 2.71
CA TYR A 179 21.90 -8.11 1.85
C TYR A 179 22.85 -9.06 2.58
N ASP A 180 23.88 -8.54 3.25
CA ASP A 180 24.87 -9.35 3.96
C ASP A 180 24.23 -10.21 5.05
N PHE A 181 23.31 -9.64 5.83
CA PHE A 181 22.60 -10.35 6.88
C PHE A 181 21.84 -11.56 6.32
N TRP A 182 20.98 -11.33 5.32
CA TRP A 182 20.14 -12.41 4.77
C TRP A 182 20.93 -13.39 3.89
N ALA A 183 21.98 -12.93 3.20
CA ALA A 183 22.81 -13.77 2.35
C ALA A 183 23.60 -14.81 3.14
N ALA A 184 24.00 -14.46 4.38
CA ALA A 184 24.74 -15.31 5.30
C ALA A 184 23.86 -16.36 6.03
N MET A 185 22.53 -16.20 6.02
CA MET A 185 21.62 -17.16 6.63
C MET A 185 21.51 -18.45 5.81
N ASP A 186 21.23 -19.56 6.49
CA ASP A 186 20.86 -20.83 5.83
C ASP A 186 19.56 -20.63 5.03
N PRO A 187 19.57 -20.85 3.71
CA PRO A 187 18.37 -20.74 2.87
C PRO A 187 17.18 -21.54 3.39
N GLU A 188 17.41 -22.69 4.04
CA GLU A 188 16.32 -23.55 4.52
C GLU A 188 15.89 -23.26 5.97
N ALA A 189 16.45 -22.23 6.63
CA ALA A 189 16.11 -21.91 8.01
C ALA A 189 14.64 -21.48 8.20
N ASN A 190 14.11 -20.69 7.27
CA ASN A 190 12.71 -20.26 7.29
C ASN A 190 12.22 -19.81 5.89
N GLY A 191 10.95 -19.40 5.80
CA GLY A 191 10.35 -18.96 4.55
C GLY A 191 11.00 -17.70 3.95
N VAL A 192 11.51 -16.78 4.77
CA VAL A 192 12.13 -15.53 4.31
C VAL A 192 13.51 -15.81 3.70
N THR A 193 14.36 -16.60 4.38
CA THR A 193 15.68 -16.98 3.86
C THR A 193 15.57 -17.79 2.56
N LYS A 194 14.56 -18.66 2.47
CA LYS A 194 14.27 -19.43 1.27
C LYS A 194 13.88 -18.53 0.10
N LEU A 195 13.01 -17.55 0.36
CA LEU A 195 12.60 -16.60 -0.65
C LEU A 195 13.73 -15.66 -1.07
N MET A 196 14.54 -15.17 -0.12
CA MET A 196 15.72 -14.36 -0.42
C MET A 196 16.72 -15.12 -1.30
N ALA A 197 16.99 -16.39 -0.99
CA ALA A 197 17.86 -17.23 -1.80
C ALA A 197 17.29 -17.47 -3.22
N LYS A 198 15.97 -17.60 -3.35
CA LYS A 198 15.29 -17.84 -4.63
C LYS A 198 15.16 -16.57 -5.48
N ASN A 199 14.80 -15.44 -4.87
CA ASN A 199 14.36 -14.23 -5.57
C ASN A 199 15.42 -13.14 -5.60
N VAL A 200 16.31 -13.06 -4.61
CA VAL A 200 17.28 -11.95 -4.47
C VAL A 200 18.67 -12.39 -4.94
N LYS A 201 19.19 -13.53 -4.45
CA LYS A 201 20.55 -13.99 -4.81
C LYS A 201 20.81 -14.10 -6.32
N PRO A 202 19.87 -14.56 -7.19
CA PRO A 202 20.11 -14.60 -8.64
C PRO A 202 20.29 -13.24 -9.30
N LEU A 203 19.97 -12.14 -8.59
CA LEU A 203 20.04 -10.78 -9.08
C LEU A 203 21.27 -10.02 -8.53
N ALA A 204 22.07 -10.65 -7.67
CA ALA A 204 23.17 -10.01 -6.94
C ALA A 204 24.20 -9.33 -7.85
N ASP A 205 24.54 -9.94 -8.99
CA ASP A 205 25.51 -9.36 -9.95
C ASP A 205 25.00 -8.07 -10.61
N LYS A 206 23.69 -7.80 -10.52
CA LYS A 206 23.04 -6.57 -11.00
C LYS A 206 22.71 -5.60 -9.86
N MET A 207 23.12 -5.90 -8.62
CA MET A 207 22.83 -5.08 -7.45
C MET A 207 23.92 -4.05 -7.18
N THR A 208 23.48 -2.85 -6.82
CA THR A 208 24.29 -1.85 -6.12
C THR A 208 23.91 -1.85 -4.65
N PHE A 209 24.91 -1.85 -3.77
CA PHE A 209 24.70 -1.86 -2.33
C PHE A 209 24.95 -0.48 -1.73
N LEU A 210 24.00 0.01 -0.94
CA LEU A 210 24.05 1.33 -0.31
C LEU A 210 24.27 1.23 1.20
N GLY A 211 24.85 2.29 1.74
CA GLY A 211 24.78 2.62 3.18
C GLY A 211 23.89 3.84 3.40
N ASP A 212 23.88 4.34 4.63
CA ASP A 212 23.23 5.61 4.97
C ASP A 212 23.77 6.77 4.13
N GLY A 213 22.89 7.63 3.63
CA GLY A 213 23.24 8.73 2.71
C GLY A 213 23.61 8.29 1.29
N GLY A 214 23.57 6.99 0.98
CA GLY A 214 23.81 6.46 -0.36
C GLY A 214 22.79 7.01 -1.37
N THR A 215 23.22 7.21 -2.62
CA THR A 215 22.34 7.77 -3.66
C THR A 215 21.87 6.65 -4.60
N VAL A 216 20.55 6.51 -4.76
CA VAL A 216 19.95 5.59 -5.74
C VAL A 216 20.00 6.19 -7.14
N ALA A 217 19.59 7.46 -7.23
CA ALA A 217 19.49 8.31 -8.40
C ALA A 217 19.53 9.79 -7.93
N SER A 218 19.68 10.73 -8.85
CA SER A 218 19.64 12.16 -8.49
C SER A 218 18.32 12.50 -7.78
N GLY A 219 18.40 13.13 -6.60
CA GLY A 219 17.23 13.47 -5.77
C GLY A 219 16.63 12.29 -4.99
N VAL A 220 17.29 11.12 -4.97
CA VAL A 220 16.84 9.94 -4.22
C VAL A 220 17.96 9.44 -3.30
N THR A 221 17.80 9.69 -2.01
CA THR A 221 18.83 9.40 -0.99
C THR A 221 18.34 8.35 -0.01
N ALA A 222 19.18 7.35 0.25
CA ALA A 222 18.92 6.29 1.19
C ALA A 222 19.12 6.78 2.63
N VAL A 223 18.23 6.38 3.54
CA VAL A 223 18.24 6.75 4.97
C VAL A 223 18.20 5.46 5.78
N ALA A 224 19.21 5.22 6.62
CA ALA A 224 19.22 4.05 7.49
C ALA A 224 18.11 4.11 8.54
N ALA A 225 17.32 3.03 8.65
CA ALA A 225 16.22 2.91 9.60
C ALA A 225 16.15 1.50 10.18
N HIS A 226 17.26 1.07 10.78
CA HIS A 226 17.42 -0.30 11.27
C HIS A 226 16.50 -0.61 12.45
N GLY A 227 16.21 -1.90 12.64
CA GLY A 227 15.45 -2.42 13.78
C GLY A 227 14.38 -3.40 13.33
N HIS A 228 13.53 -2.97 12.38
CA HIS A 228 12.54 -3.84 11.75
C HIS A 228 13.22 -5.08 11.15
N THR A 229 14.21 -4.84 10.28
CA THR A 229 15.27 -5.78 9.93
C THR A 229 16.64 -5.14 10.20
N PRO A 230 17.74 -5.93 10.25
CA PRO A 230 19.06 -5.41 10.57
C PRO A 230 19.56 -4.31 9.64
N GLY A 231 19.18 -4.33 8.36
CA GLY A 231 19.58 -3.36 7.35
C GLY A 231 18.42 -2.61 6.70
N HIS A 232 17.24 -2.57 7.32
CA HIS A 232 16.09 -1.80 6.82
C HIS A 232 16.46 -0.36 6.44
N MET A 233 16.08 0.04 5.23
CA MET A 233 16.37 1.34 4.60
C MET A 233 15.10 2.07 4.18
N LEU A 234 15.10 3.39 4.33
CA LEU A 234 14.13 4.32 3.78
C LEU A 234 14.75 5.12 2.64
N TYR A 235 13.93 5.88 1.92
CA TYR A 235 14.42 6.70 0.82
C TYR A 235 13.75 8.08 0.84
N MET A 236 14.55 9.13 0.95
CA MET A 236 14.12 10.51 0.82
C MET A 236 14.12 10.89 -0.66
N LEU A 237 12.98 11.36 -1.15
CA LEU A 237 12.85 11.99 -2.46
C LEU A 237 12.94 13.50 -2.26
N GLU A 238 13.81 14.17 -3.00
CA GLU A 238 13.95 15.62 -2.97
C GLU A 238 14.08 16.19 -4.38
N ASN A 239 13.20 17.13 -4.73
CA ASN A 239 13.26 17.86 -5.98
C ASN A 239 12.62 19.24 -5.83
N GLY A 240 13.29 20.29 -6.33
CA GLY A 240 12.75 21.66 -6.31
C GLY A 240 12.43 22.20 -4.91
N GLY A 241 13.15 21.74 -3.87
CA GLY A 241 12.89 22.11 -2.47
C GLY A 241 11.68 21.41 -1.83
N GLN A 242 11.05 20.46 -2.54
CA GLN A 242 9.99 19.59 -2.01
C GLN A 242 10.57 18.24 -1.61
N GLN A 243 10.00 17.63 -0.57
CA GLN A 243 10.46 16.36 -0.01
C GLN A 243 9.30 15.37 0.17
N LEU A 244 9.61 14.08 0.06
CA LEU A 244 8.72 12.97 0.44
C LEU A 244 9.58 11.80 0.93
N LEU A 245 9.26 11.25 2.09
CA LEU A 245 9.94 10.05 2.58
C LEU A 245 9.17 8.78 2.21
N LEU A 246 9.86 7.81 1.61
CA LEU A 246 9.35 6.44 1.50
C LEU A 246 9.73 5.70 2.79
N ALA A 247 8.77 5.59 3.70
CA ALA A 247 8.99 5.13 5.08
C ALA A 247 8.91 3.61 5.26
N ALA A 248 8.63 2.85 4.19
CA ALA A 248 8.63 1.39 4.19
C ALA A 248 7.90 0.80 5.42
N ASP A 249 8.57 -0.08 6.15
CA ASP A 249 8.07 -0.79 7.32
C ASP A 249 8.51 -0.15 8.65
N THR A 250 8.79 1.16 8.62
CA THR A 250 8.99 1.92 9.87
C THR A 250 7.81 1.69 10.82
N ALA A 251 6.57 1.66 10.31
CA ALA A 251 5.41 1.18 11.05
C ALA A 251 4.46 0.39 10.16
N ASN A 252 4.00 -0.77 10.63
CA ASN A 252 3.04 -1.60 9.87
C ASN A 252 1.56 -1.28 10.16
N HIS A 253 1.23 -0.30 11.02
CA HIS A 253 -0.13 0.15 11.27
C HIS A 253 -0.22 1.59 11.79
N TYR A 254 -1.12 2.39 11.21
CA TYR A 254 -1.26 3.83 11.48
C TYR A 254 -1.70 4.17 12.93
N VAL A 255 -2.52 3.32 13.56
CA VAL A 255 -2.92 3.47 14.97
C VAL A 255 -1.92 2.78 15.91
N TRP A 256 -1.76 1.46 15.83
CA TRP A 256 -1.03 0.74 16.87
C TRP A 256 0.50 0.90 16.86
N SER A 257 1.17 1.05 15.71
CA SER A 257 2.64 1.16 15.67
C SER A 257 3.15 2.54 15.29
N LEU A 258 2.44 3.29 14.44
CA LEU A 258 2.79 4.69 14.17
C LEU A 258 2.39 5.59 15.35
N ALA A 259 1.14 5.53 15.81
CA ALA A 259 0.70 6.41 16.89
C ALA A 259 1.31 6.05 18.25
N LYS A 260 1.61 4.77 18.47
CA LYS A 260 2.30 4.25 19.67
C LYS A 260 3.62 3.59 19.28
N PRO A 261 4.70 4.36 19.03
CA PRO A 261 5.95 3.81 18.51
C PRO A 261 6.65 2.81 19.44
N GLU A 262 6.35 2.83 20.75
CA GLU A 262 6.84 1.89 21.77
C GLU A 262 6.06 0.57 21.85
N TRP A 263 4.93 0.46 21.14
CA TRP A 263 4.18 -0.80 21.10
C TRP A 263 4.94 -1.79 20.21
N GLU A 264 5.27 -2.95 20.77
CA GLU A 264 6.04 -3.94 20.06
C GLU A 264 5.29 -4.47 18.85
N VAL A 265 6.00 -4.58 17.73
CA VAL A 265 5.49 -5.23 16.52
C VAL A 265 6.14 -6.59 16.36
N ARG A 266 5.34 -7.62 16.06
CA ARG A 266 5.81 -9.00 15.91
C ARG A 266 6.91 -9.15 14.86
N PHE A 267 6.85 -8.35 13.81
CA PHE A 267 7.76 -8.39 12.67
C PHE A 267 9.12 -7.75 12.96
N ASP A 268 9.23 -6.93 14.00
CA ASP A 268 10.49 -6.29 14.37
C ASP A 268 11.47 -7.33 14.91
N MET A 269 12.59 -7.48 14.22
CA MET A 269 13.70 -8.37 14.62
C MET A 269 14.42 -7.84 15.85
N ASP A 270 14.56 -6.52 15.96
CA ASP A 270 15.02 -5.81 17.16
C ASP A 270 13.95 -4.77 17.55
N LYS A 271 13.16 -5.09 18.58
CA LYS A 271 11.99 -4.31 19.00
C LYS A 271 12.36 -2.96 19.57
N GLU A 272 13.43 -2.90 20.36
CA GLU A 272 13.90 -1.66 20.98
C GLU A 272 14.48 -0.74 19.91
N ALA A 273 15.33 -1.26 19.02
CA ALA A 273 15.87 -0.48 17.92
C ALA A 273 14.77 0.00 16.95
N ALA A 274 13.79 -0.84 16.65
CA ALA A 274 12.66 -0.46 15.79
C ALA A 274 11.80 0.66 16.42
N ALA A 275 11.52 0.58 17.72
CA ALA A 275 10.80 1.64 18.44
C ALA A 275 11.58 2.96 18.45
N ALA A 276 12.89 2.91 18.71
CA ALA A 276 13.76 4.09 18.67
C ALA A 276 13.80 4.72 17.26
N THR A 277 13.95 3.89 16.22
CA THR A 277 13.92 4.32 14.81
C THR A 277 12.57 4.96 14.46
N ARG A 278 11.44 4.34 14.83
CA ARG A 278 10.09 4.91 14.63
C ARG A 278 9.98 6.30 15.23
N LYS A 279 10.39 6.46 16.48
CA LYS A 279 10.35 7.76 17.18
C LYS A 279 11.19 8.81 16.46
N SER A 280 12.40 8.46 16.07
CA SER A 280 13.31 9.38 15.38
C SER A 280 12.74 9.82 14.04
N ILE A 281 12.32 8.87 13.20
CA ILE A 281 11.81 9.16 11.85
C ILE A 281 10.51 9.95 11.91
N PHE A 282 9.51 9.49 12.68
CA PHE A 282 8.22 10.18 12.77
C PHE A 282 8.33 11.53 13.50
N GLY A 283 9.26 11.66 14.44
CA GLY A 283 9.60 12.94 15.07
C GLY A 283 10.11 13.96 14.05
N MET A 284 11.04 13.57 13.18
CA MET A 284 11.53 14.41 12.08
C MET A 284 10.40 14.78 11.12
N LEU A 285 9.62 13.80 10.63
CA LEU A 285 8.51 14.06 9.71
C LEU A 285 7.47 15.01 10.30
N ALA A 286 7.17 14.89 11.59
CA ALA A 286 6.22 15.77 12.28
C ALA A 286 6.76 17.20 12.48
N ALA A 287 8.05 17.33 12.83
CA ALA A 287 8.69 18.62 13.05
C ALA A 287 8.83 19.40 11.74
N ASP A 288 9.31 18.73 10.69
CA ASP A 288 9.63 19.35 9.40
C ASP A 288 8.44 19.35 8.44
N LYS A 289 7.33 18.69 8.82
CA LYS A 289 6.10 18.54 8.04
C LYS A 289 6.35 17.91 6.67
N VAL A 290 7.29 16.97 6.62
CA VAL A 290 7.59 16.21 5.41
C VAL A 290 6.53 15.11 5.24
N PRO A 291 5.85 15.04 4.09
CA PRO A 291 4.93 13.94 3.81
C PRO A 291 5.69 12.62 3.67
N PHE A 292 4.99 11.51 3.81
CA PHE A 292 5.56 10.20 3.61
C PHE A 292 4.60 9.22 2.94
N VAL A 293 5.18 8.19 2.31
CA VAL A 293 4.48 6.96 1.93
C VAL A 293 4.84 5.87 2.93
N GLY A 294 3.86 5.28 3.61
CA GLY A 294 4.09 4.14 4.50
C GLY A 294 3.52 2.86 3.91
N TYR A 295 4.34 1.82 3.76
CA TYR A 295 4.00 0.64 2.93
C TYR A 295 2.66 -0.01 3.30
N HIS A 296 2.36 -0.05 4.60
CA HIS A 296 1.15 -0.63 5.17
C HIS A 296 0.11 0.38 5.67
N MET A 297 0.28 1.67 5.37
CA MET A 297 -0.74 2.67 5.69
C MET A 297 -2.01 2.42 4.86
N PRO A 298 -3.19 2.88 5.32
CA PRO A 298 -4.40 2.80 4.50
C PRO A 298 -4.18 3.42 3.13
N PHE A 299 -4.45 2.67 2.06
CA PHE A 299 -4.29 3.14 0.68
C PHE A 299 -5.07 4.46 0.47
N PRO A 300 -4.47 5.52 -0.14
CA PRO A 300 -3.27 5.53 -0.99
C PRO A 300 -1.93 5.56 -0.25
N ALA A 301 -1.92 5.38 1.06
CA ALA A 301 -0.73 5.23 1.88
C ALA A 301 0.18 6.47 1.97
N VAL A 302 -0.30 7.61 1.48
CA VAL A 302 0.36 8.91 1.57
C VAL A 302 -0.26 9.76 2.66
N GLY A 303 0.57 10.37 3.49
CA GLY A 303 0.11 11.29 4.51
C GLY A 303 1.23 12.05 5.20
N TYR A 304 0.86 12.69 6.30
CA TYR A 304 1.74 13.43 7.18
C TYR A 304 1.71 12.81 8.58
N VAL A 305 2.68 13.19 9.40
CA VAL A 305 2.71 12.85 10.81
C VAL A 305 2.43 14.11 11.62
N ALA A 306 1.51 14.03 12.58
CA ALA A 306 1.36 15.06 13.61
C ALA A 306 1.86 14.51 14.95
N ALA A 307 2.51 15.33 15.77
CA ALA A 307 2.81 14.98 17.15
C ALA A 307 1.52 14.97 17.99
N GLU A 308 1.34 13.95 18.84
CA GLU A 308 0.15 13.80 19.68
C GLU A 308 0.52 13.13 21.01
N GLY A 309 0.58 13.94 22.08
CA GLY A 309 1.08 13.49 23.38
C GLY A 309 2.52 12.96 23.27
N ASP A 310 2.75 11.75 23.78
CA ASP A 310 4.04 11.05 23.71
C ASP A 310 4.22 10.23 22.42
N GLY A 311 3.30 10.36 21.46
CA GLY A 311 3.28 9.62 20.21
C GLY A 311 2.95 10.49 19.02
N PHE A 312 2.30 9.89 18.04
CA PHE A 312 2.04 10.52 16.75
C PHE A 312 0.62 10.26 16.27
N ARG A 313 0.21 10.95 15.22
CA ARG A 313 -1.01 10.66 14.48
C ARG A 313 -0.75 10.69 12.99
N TYR A 314 -1.18 9.65 12.30
CA TYR A 314 -1.22 9.64 10.84
C TYR A 314 -2.30 10.59 10.34
N VAL A 315 -1.93 11.51 9.46
CA VAL A 315 -2.82 12.47 8.82
C VAL A 315 -2.85 12.14 7.33
N PRO A 316 -3.87 11.41 6.83
CA PRO A 316 -3.95 11.05 5.42
C PRO A 316 -3.90 12.28 4.52
N ALA A 317 -3.15 12.18 3.42
CA ALA A 317 -3.16 13.22 2.40
C ALA A 317 -4.56 13.29 1.76
N SER A 318 -5.05 14.50 1.52
CA SER A 318 -6.33 14.76 0.86
C SER A 318 -6.15 15.52 -0.45
N TYR A 319 -5.48 16.67 -0.39
CA TYR A 319 -5.21 17.53 -1.55
C TYR A 319 -3.90 18.32 -1.41
N GLN A 320 -3.25 18.26 -0.25
CA GLN A 320 -2.04 19.04 0.08
C GLN A 320 -0.89 18.75 -0.90
N MET A 321 -0.83 17.52 -1.43
CA MET A 321 0.20 17.05 -2.37
C MET A 321 -0.08 17.45 -3.84
N HIS A 322 -1.10 18.26 -4.09
CA HIS A 322 -1.53 18.71 -5.42
C HIS A 322 -1.68 20.24 -5.52
N LEU A 323 -1.31 20.98 -4.48
CA LEU A 323 -1.43 22.44 -4.41
C LEU A 323 -0.15 23.15 -4.85
#